data_AF-A0A4Q5PMR8-F1
#
_entry.id   AF-A0A4Q5PMR8-F1
#
_cell.length_a   1.000
_cell.length_b   1.000
_cell.length_c   1.000
_cell.angle_alpha   90.00
_cell.angle_beta   90.00
_cell.angle_gamma   90.00
#
_symmetry.space_group_name_H-M   'P 1'
#
loop_
_entity.id
_entity.type
_entity.pdbx_description
1 polymer ?
#
loop_
_entity_poly.entity_id
_entity_poly.type
_entity_poly.pdbx_seq_one_letter_code
_entity_poly.pdbx_strand_id
1 'polypeptide(L)'
;MCMAGLYVASASVAHAQSPRGDDLSVELIDPHVLRVCADPRNMPFSNEKGEGFENKLAELLAAKLQKKLEYFFFPQATGFVRMTLGAHRCDVIMGFPQGDDVAQGTNPYYRTSYALVTKNGSGLEDVATLEDSRLKDKRIGIVAGTPPA
;
A
#
# COMPACT_ATOMS: atom_id res chain seq x y z
N MET A 1 -9.27 -60.23 -52.60
CA MET A 1 -10.39 -59.49 -51.98
C MET A 1 -9.93 -58.96 -50.64
N CYS A 2 -9.94 -57.64 -50.51
CA CYS A 2 -9.58 -56.86 -49.32
C CYS A 2 -10.60 -57.05 -48.19
N MET A 3 -10.13 -57.07 -46.94
CA MET A 3 -10.66 -56.18 -45.90
C MET A 3 -9.51 -55.86 -44.92
N ALA A 4 -8.88 -54.70 -45.11
CA ALA A 4 -8.00 -54.10 -44.11
C ALA A 4 -8.89 -53.30 -43.14
N GLY A 5 -9.03 -53.80 -41.91
CA GLY A 5 -9.76 -53.12 -40.84
C GLY A 5 -8.88 -52.04 -40.22
N LEU A 6 -9.24 -50.78 -40.45
CA LEU A 6 -8.58 -49.62 -39.85
C LEU A 6 -9.08 -49.44 -38.42
N TYR A 7 -8.28 -49.86 -37.43
CA TYR A 7 -8.53 -49.52 -36.03
C TYR A 7 -8.01 -48.11 -35.75
N VAL A 8 -8.91 -47.15 -35.56
CA VAL A 8 -8.57 -45.81 -35.08
C VAL A 8 -8.39 -45.91 -33.57
N ALA A 9 -7.14 -45.88 -33.10
CA ALA A 9 -6.84 -45.70 -31.69
C ALA A 9 -7.14 -44.25 -31.30
N SER A 10 -8.24 -44.03 -30.58
CA SER A 10 -8.51 -42.74 -29.93
C SER A 10 -7.50 -42.55 -28.80
N ALA A 11 -6.46 -41.75 -29.04
CA ALA A 11 -5.60 -41.27 -27.99
C ALA A 11 -6.38 -40.26 -27.15
N SER A 12 -6.95 -40.72 -26.03
CA SER A 12 -7.43 -39.83 -24.99
C SER A 12 -6.24 -39.08 -24.41
N VAL A 13 -6.09 -37.82 -24.80
CA VAL A 13 -5.16 -36.91 -24.13
C VAL A 13 -5.70 -36.70 -22.72
N ALA A 14 -5.08 -37.38 -21.76
CA ALA A 14 -5.35 -37.15 -20.35
C ALA A 14 -4.99 -35.68 -20.04
N HIS A 15 -6.01 -34.85 -19.92
CA HIS A 15 -5.85 -33.54 -19.32
C HIS A 15 -5.58 -33.79 -17.84
N ALA A 16 -4.31 -33.68 -17.43
CA ALA A 16 -3.97 -33.54 -16.03
C ALA A 16 -4.66 -32.27 -15.53
N GLN A 17 -5.85 -32.42 -14.95
CA GLN A 17 -6.43 -31.41 -14.08
C GLN A 17 -5.47 -31.32 -12.92
N SER A 18 -4.56 -30.34 -12.93
CA SER A 18 -3.89 -29.94 -11.70
C SER A 18 -5.01 -29.56 -10.73
N PRO A 19 -5.23 -30.31 -9.64
CA PRO A 19 -5.98 -29.74 -8.54
C PRO A 19 -5.22 -28.47 -8.19
N ARG A 20 -5.90 -27.32 -8.10
CA ARG A 20 -5.31 -26.16 -7.43
C ARG A 20 -4.74 -26.72 -6.12
N GLY A 21 -3.43 -26.61 -5.95
CA GLY A 21 -2.73 -27.28 -4.86
C GLY A 21 -3.45 -26.92 -3.57
N ASP A 22 -4.04 -27.92 -2.93
CA ASP A 22 -4.40 -27.87 -1.52
C ASP A 22 -3.07 -27.83 -0.77
N ASP A 23 -2.48 -26.65 -0.71
CA ASP A 23 -1.60 -26.31 0.38
C ASP A 23 -2.47 -26.34 1.64
N LEU A 24 -2.25 -27.34 2.49
CA LEU A 24 -2.94 -27.49 3.78
C LEU A 24 -2.45 -26.44 4.80
N SER A 25 -1.69 -25.44 4.38
CA SER A 25 -1.51 -24.23 5.15
C SER A 25 -2.84 -23.49 5.25
N VAL A 26 -3.25 -23.15 6.47
CA VAL A 26 -4.37 -22.22 6.66
C VAL A 26 -3.86 -20.86 6.20
N GLU A 27 -4.02 -20.53 4.91
CA GLU A 27 -3.68 -19.21 4.42
C GLU A 27 -4.67 -18.20 5.01
N LEU A 28 -4.21 -17.44 6.01
CA LEU A 28 -4.99 -16.41 6.70
C LEU A 28 -5.26 -15.18 5.80
N ILE A 29 -4.69 -15.16 4.61
CA ILE A 29 -4.76 -14.09 3.62
C ILE A 29 -5.64 -14.57 2.47
N ASP A 30 -6.66 -13.78 2.13
CA ASP A 30 -7.52 -14.10 0.99
C ASP A 30 -6.74 -13.89 -0.33
N PRO A 31 -6.55 -14.92 -1.16
CA PRO A 31 -5.80 -14.78 -2.41
C PRO A 31 -6.54 -13.90 -3.44
N HIS A 32 -7.83 -13.62 -3.26
CA HIS A 32 -8.69 -12.88 -4.19
C HIS A 32 -8.98 -11.44 -3.76
N VAL A 33 -8.63 -11.06 -2.53
CA VAL A 33 -8.88 -9.71 -1.98
C VAL A 33 -7.57 -9.06 -1.58
N LEU A 34 -7.40 -7.79 -1.92
CA LEU A 34 -6.36 -6.92 -1.40
C LEU A 34 -6.98 -6.09 -0.27
N ARG A 35 -6.71 -6.46 0.99
CA ARG A 35 -7.20 -5.71 2.16
C ARG A 35 -6.19 -4.64 2.57
N VAL A 36 -6.57 -3.38 2.47
CA VAL A 36 -5.70 -2.23 2.74
C VAL A 36 -6.04 -1.62 4.10
N CYS A 37 -5.03 -1.46 4.95
CA CYS A 37 -5.12 -0.66 6.17
C CYS A 37 -5.10 0.83 5.79
N ALA A 38 -6.13 1.59 6.15
CA ALA A 38 -6.22 3.01 5.81
C ALA A 38 -6.83 3.82 6.95
N ASP A 39 -6.62 5.14 6.94
CA ASP A 39 -7.30 6.04 7.86
C ASP A 39 -8.59 6.57 7.20
N PRO A 40 -9.74 6.57 7.90
CA PRO A 40 -10.99 7.06 7.33
C PRO A 40 -11.00 8.58 7.05
N ARG A 41 -10.08 9.35 7.63
CA ARG A 41 -10.10 10.84 7.65
C ARG A 41 -8.69 11.44 7.64
N ASN A 42 -7.79 10.94 6.80
CA ASN A 42 -6.40 11.43 6.70
C ASN A 42 -6.09 11.98 5.30
N MET A 43 -6.85 12.97 4.85
CA MET A 43 -6.51 13.68 3.60
C MET A 43 -5.16 14.40 3.75
N PRO A 44 -4.31 14.40 2.71
CA PRO A 44 -4.59 13.96 1.33
C PRO A 44 -4.35 12.47 1.05
N PHE A 45 -3.95 11.67 2.04
CA PHE A 45 -3.54 10.28 1.87
C PHE A 45 -4.73 9.35 1.61
N SER A 46 -5.68 9.31 2.55
CA SER A 46 -6.85 8.43 2.46
C SER A 46 -8.08 8.96 3.19
N ASN A 47 -9.26 8.54 2.73
CA ASN A 47 -10.51 8.66 3.47
C ASN A 47 -11.55 7.58 3.06
N GLU A 48 -12.66 7.49 3.79
CA GLU A 48 -13.76 6.53 3.49
C GLU A 48 -14.44 6.79 2.14
N LYS A 49 -14.31 8.00 1.60
CA LYS A 49 -14.85 8.38 0.29
C LYS A 49 -13.94 7.97 -0.87
N GLY A 50 -12.72 7.50 -0.60
CA GLY A 50 -11.75 7.11 -1.63
C GLY A 50 -11.16 8.30 -2.40
N GLU A 51 -11.11 9.49 -1.80
CA GLU A 51 -10.66 10.73 -2.44
C GLU A 51 -9.14 10.95 -2.32
N GLY A 52 -8.48 10.20 -1.43
CA GLY A 52 -7.04 10.34 -1.17
C GLY A 52 -6.17 9.69 -2.24
N PHE A 53 -4.93 10.16 -2.38
CA PHE A 53 -4.04 9.62 -3.40
C PHE A 53 -3.63 8.16 -3.12
N GLU A 54 -3.53 7.76 -1.84
CA GLU A 54 -3.23 6.36 -1.48
C GLU A 54 -4.42 5.45 -1.77
N ASN A 55 -5.66 5.97 -1.71
CA ASN A 55 -6.83 5.21 -2.18
C ASN A 55 -6.71 4.89 -3.68
N LYS A 56 -6.27 5.85 -4.49
CA LYS A 56 -6.06 5.67 -5.94
C LYS A 56 -4.91 4.72 -6.26
N LEU A 57 -3.85 4.74 -5.46
CA LEU A 57 -2.77 3.75 -5.57
C LEU A 57 -3.25 2.34 -5.21
N ALA A 58 -4.08 2.20 -4.17
CA ALA A 58 -4.67 0.93 -3.79
C ALA A 58 -5.59 0.36 -4.89
N GLU A 59 -6.43 1.21 -5.50
CA GLU A 59 -7.25 0.87 -6.67
C GLU A 59 -6.38 0.37 -7.84
N LEU A 60 -5.29 1.09 -8.15
CA LEU A 60 -4.35 0.69 -9.20
C LEU A 60 -3.69 -0.66 -8.92
N LEU A 61 -3.25 -0.90 -7.68
CA LEU A 61 -2.62 -2.15 -7.29
C LEU A 61 -3.60 -3.32 -7.35
N ALA A 62 -4.80 -3.16 -6.80
CA ALA A 62 -5.83 -4.20 -6.83
C ALA A 62 -6.17 -4.61 -8.27
N ALA A 63 -6.34 -3.63 -9.17
CA ALA A 63 -6.58 -3.89 -10.58
C ALA A 63 -5.44 -4.66 -11.25
N LYS A 64 -4.18 -4.28 -11.00
CA LYS A 64 -3.00 -4.98 -11.54
C LYS A 64 -2.84 -6.39 -10.99
N LEU A 65 -3.20 -6.61 -9.73
CA LEU A 65 -3.17 -7.91 -9.07
C LEU A 65 -4.40 -8.78 -9.41
N GLN A 66 -5.38 -8.25 -10.14
CA GLN A 66 -6.66 -8.90 -10.42
C GLN A 66 -7.39 -9.33 -9.14
N LYS A 67 -7.29 -8.51 -8.09
CA LYS A 67 -7.94 -8.73 -6.79
C LYS A 67 -9.06 -7.70 -6.57
N LYS A 68 -10.05 -8.07 -5.76
CA LYS A 68 -10.99 -7.09 -5.20
C LYS A 68 -10.24 -6.19 -4.21
N LEU A 69 -10.66 -4.94 -4.08
CA LEU A 69 -10.11 -4.02 -3.10
C LEU A 69 -11.07 -3.90 -1.91
N GLU A 70 -10.55 -4.09 -0.70
CA GLU A 70 -11.27 -3.82 0.54
C GLU A 70 -10.40 -3.00 1.48
N TYR A 71 -11.04 -2.19 2.33
CA TYR A 71 -10.35 -1.36 3.31
C TYR A 71 -10.71 -1.80 4.72
N PHE A 72 -9.71 -1.82 5.60
CA PHE A 72 -9.91 -1.77 7.02
C PHE A 72 -9.54 -0.37 7.52
N PHE A 73 -10.55 0.41 7.86
CA PHE A 73 -10.37 1.78 8.31
C PHE A 73 -10.09 1.85 9.82
N PHE A 74 -8.98 2.48 10.17
CA PHE A 74 -8.60 2.75 11.56
C PHE A 74 -7.80 4.06 11.63
N PRO A 75 -8.01 4.94 12.63
CA PRO A 75 -7.24 6.18 12.73
C PRO A 75 -5.73 5.93 12.82
N GLN A 76 -4.95 6.58 11.97
CA GLN A 76 -3.51 6.51 11.92
C GLN A 76 -2.90 7.32 13.07
N ALA A 77 -2.88 6.68 14.23
CA ALA A 77 -2.29 7.18 15.46
C ALA A 77 -1.32 6.14 16.05
N THR A 78 -0.79 6.42 17.24
CA THR A 78 0.05 5.47 17.97
C THR A 78 -0.63 4.10 18.07
N GLY A 79 0.05 3.07 17.58
CA GLY A 79 -0.47 1.70 17.55
C GLY A 79 -1.25 1.32 16.30
N PHE A 80 -1.30 2.16 15.25
CA PHE A 80 -1.97 1.85 13.97
C PHE A 80 -1.57 0.47 13.44
N VAL A 81 -0.28 0.17 13.34
CA VAL A 81 0.20 -1.13 12.84
C VAL A 81 -0.29 -2.28 13.72
N ARG A 82 -0.16 -2.15 15.06
CA ARG A 82 -0.61 -3.18 16.01
C ARG A 82 -2.11 -3.48 15.90
N MET A 83 -2.93 -2.45 15.69
CA MET A 83 -4.39 -2.57 15.64
C MET A 83 -4.93 -2.98 14.26
N THR A 84 -4.09 -2.87 13.21
CA THR A 84 -4.48 -3.14 11.81
C THR A 84 -3.71 -4.36 11.27
N LEU A 85 -2.57 -4.12 10.61
CA LEU A 85 -1.70 -5.12 9.97
C LEU A 85 -1.27 -6.22 10.95
N GLY A 86 -0.76 -5.84 12.12
CA GLY A 86 -0.31 -6.77 13.17
C GLY A 86 -1.45 -7.56 13.83
N ALA A 87 -2.70 -7.14 13.66
CA ALA A 87 -3.89 -7.87 14.09
C ALA A 87 -4.57 -8.65 12.95
N HIS A 88 -3.90 -8.77 11.80
CA HIS A 88 -4.40 -9.45 10.59
C HIS A 88 -5.77 -8.96 10.11
N ARG A 89 -6.09 -7.68 10.36
CA ARG A 89 -7.34 -7.04 9.89
C ARG A 89 -7.26 -6.58 8.43
N CYS A 90 -6.04 -6.47 7.91
CA CYS A 90 -5.69 -6.07 6.56
C CYS A 90 -4.27 -6.57 6.25
N ASP A 91 -3.87 -6.51 4.98
CA ASP A 91 -2.65 -7.16 4.47
C ASP A 91 -1.55 -6.18 4.04
N VAL A 92 -1.91 -4.91 3.79
CA VAL A 92 -0.96 -3.90 3.31
C VAL A 92 -1.29 -2.51 3.84
N ILE A 93 -0.25 -1.71 4.09
CA ILE A 93 -0.33 -0.27 4.34
C ILE A 93 0.27 0.40 3.10
N MET A 94 -0.43 1.36 2.50
CA MET A 94 0.01 1.96 1.23
C MET A 94 1.29 2.78 1.38
N GLY A 95 1.34 3.67 2.38
CA GLY A 95 2.50 4.49 2.70
C GLY A 95 3.08 4.14 4.06
N PHE A 96 4.35 3.75 4.10
CA PHE A 96 5.10 3.54 5.33
C PHE A 96 6.55 4.03 5.15
N PRO A 97 7.16 4.68 6.16
CA PRO A 97 8.54 5.16 6.05
C PRO A 97 9.51 3.98 5.91
N GLN A 98 10.56 4.19 5.11
CA GLN A 98 11.62 3.19 4.96
C GLN A 98 12.48 3.13 6.23
N GLY A 99 12.86 1.91 6.63
CA GLY A 99 13.71 1.68 7.80
C GLY A 99 12.98 1.65 9.14
N ASP A 100 11.65 1.57 9.13
CA ASP A 100 10.87 1.28 10.33
C ASP A 100 10.78 -0.25 10.53
N ASP A 101 10.97 -0.70 11.77
CA ASP A 101 11.08 -2.13 12.12
C ASP A 101 9.72 -2.82 12.35
N VAL A 102 8.60 -2.08 12.36
CA VAL A 102 7.29 -2.66 12.69
C VAL A 102 6.53 -3.22 11.47
N ALA A 103 7.02 -2.97 10.25
CA ALA A 103 6.47 -3.54 9.02
C ALA A 103 7.56 -3.78 7.97
N GLN A 104 7.41 -4.83 7.17
CA GLN A 104 8.32 -5.08 6.06
C GLN A 104 8.04 -4.12 4.90
N GLY A 105 9.03 -3.27 4.58
CA GLY A 105 8.96 -2.36 3.44
C GLY A 105 9.05 -3.07 2.08
N THR A 106 8.38 -2.52 1.07
CA THR A 106 8.53 -2.92 -0.33
C THR A 106 9.64 -2.12 -1.02
N ASN A 107 9.87 -2.36 -2.31
CA ASN A 107 10.64 -1.43 -3.13
C ASN A 107 9.96 -0.05 -3.13
N PRO A 108 10.68 1.04 -2.80
CA PRO A 108 10.07 2.36 -2.69
C PRO A 108 9.52 2.82 -4.05
N TYR A 109 8.26 3.25 -4.07
CA TYR A 109 7.60 3.76 -5.29
C TYR A 109 7.63 5.29 -5.41
N TYR A 110 8.07 6.01 -4.37
CA TYR A 110 8.39 7.44 -4.43
C TYR A 110 9.36 7.83 -3.30
N ARG A 111 9.98 9.01 -3.43
CA ARG A 111 10.83 9.62 -2.40
C ARG A 111 10.39 11.07 -2.22
N THR A 112 10.22 11.48 -0.97
CA THR A 112 9.82 12.84 -0.59
C THR A 112 10.68 13.37 0.56
N SER A 113 10.49 14.64 0.93
CA SER A 113 11.17 15.30 2.04
C SER A 113 10.20 16.15 2.86
N TYR A 114 10.63 16.54 4.05
CA TYR A 114 10.02 17.67 4.76
C TYR A 114 10.23 18.96 3.94
N ALA A 115 9.32 19.91 4.10
CA ALA A 115 9.34 21.19 3.39
C ALA A 115 9.06 22.35 4.34
N LEU A 116 9.70 23.49 4.09
CA LEU A 116 9.33 24.77 4.70
C LEU A 116 8.15 25.35 3.94
N VAL A 117 7.08 25.70 4.65
CA VAL A 117 5.91 26.36 4.05
C VAL A 117 5.79 27.76 4.64
N THR A 118 5.80 28.77 3.78
CA THR A 118 5.74 30.18 4.16
C THR A 118 4.57 30.87 3.46
N LYS A 119 4.16 32.02 3.97
CA LYS A 119 3.14 32.85 3.31
C LYS A 119 3.80 33.61 2.16
N ASN A 120 3.15 33.67 1.01
CA ASN A 120 3.59 34.53 -0.10
C ASN A 120 3.68 36.00 0.34
N GLY A 121 4.78 36.67 -0.03
CA GLY A 121 5.11 38.03 0.36
C GLY A 121 5.73 38.15 1.76
N SER A 122 6.18 37.05 2.37
CA SER A 122 6.82 37.07 3.69
C SER A 122 8.31 37.40 3.66
N GLY A 123 8.95 37.39 2.48
CA GLY A 123 10.39 37.55 2.33
C GLY A 123 11.18 36.28 2.71
N LEU A 124 10.47 35.16 2.88
CA LEU A 124 11.01 33.85 3.24
C LEU A 124 10.86 32.81 2.11
N GLU A 125 10.43 33.22 0.92
CA GLU A 125 10.15 32.36 -0.22
C GLU A 125 11.40 31.61 -0.70
N ASP A 126 12.56 32.28 -0.62
CA ASP A 126 13.85 31.75 -1.04
C ASP A 126 14.64 31.15 0.15
N VAL A 127 14.00 30.86 1.28
CA VAL A 127 14.65 30.15 2.39
C VAL A 127 14.71 28.67 2.06
N ALA A 128 15.93 28.16 1.87
CA ALA A 128 16.17 26.77 1.48
C ALA A 128 16.61 25.86 2.64
N THR A 129 16.99 26.42 3.79
CA THR A 129 17.47 25.66 4.95
C THR A 129 16.93 26.22 6.27
N LEU A 130 16.85 25.36 7.29
CA LEU A 130 16.47 25.73 8.66
C LEU A 130 17.56 26.55 9.38
N GLU A 131 18.81 26.55 8.89
CA GLU A 131 19.87 27.40 9.47
C GLU A 131 19.79 28.88 9.04
N ASP A 132 18.86 29.23 8.15
CA ASP A 132 18.75 30.58 7.62
C ASP A 132 18.49 31.60 8.74
N SER A 133 19.31 32.66 8.80
CA SER A 133 19.25 33.66 9.86
C SER A 133 17.91 34.41 9.91
N ARG A 134 17.19 34.46 8.78
CA ARG A 134 15.85 35.06 8.68
C ARG A 134 14.78 34.30 9.48
N LEU A 135 15.07 33.07 9.94
CA LEU A 135 14.15 32.27 10.73
C LEU A 135 14.26 32.52 12.25
N LYS A 136 15.34 33.16 12.72
CA LYS A 136 15.67 33.26 14.16
C LYS A 136 14.62 34.00 15.00
N ASP A 137 13.94 34.98 14.41
CA ASP A 137 12.91 35.79 15.05
C ASP A 137 11.48 35.30 14.72
N LYS A 138 11.34 34.17 14.02
CA LYS A 138 10.05 33.65 13.56
C LYS A 138 9.49 32.59 14.50
N ARG A 139 8.17 32.47 14.50
CA ARG A 139 7.45 31.37 15.16
C ARG A 139 7.26 30.25 14.15
N ILE A 140 7.90 29.11 14.39
CA ILE A 140 7.84 27.94 13.52
C ILE A 140 6.85 26.93 14.11
N GLY A 141 5.86 26.54 13.32
CA GLY A 141 4.94 25.45 13.67
C GLY A 141 5.49 24.13 13.14
N ILE A 142 5.58 23.12 14.01
CA ILE A 142 6.07 21.79 13.65
C ILE A 142 5.32 20.70 14.42
N VAL A 143 5.24 19.51 13.85
CA VAL A 143 4.71 18.32 14.53
C VAL A 143 5.80 17.74 15.43
N ALA A 144 5.51 17.63 16.73
CA ALA A 144 6.45 17.10 17.71
C ALA A 144 6.87 15.66 17.35
N GLY A 145 8.16 15.35 17.52
CA GLY A 145 8.72 14.02 17.24
C GLY A 145 9.01 13.75 15.75
N THR A 146 8.88 14.74 14.87
CA THR A 146 9.34 14.64 13.48
C THR A 146 10.81 15.07 13.34
N PRO A 147 11.56 14.57 12.33
CA PRO A 147 12.97 14.91 12.13
C PRO A 147 13.34 16.40 12.13
N PRO A 148 12.52 17.36 11.63
CA PRO A 148 12.89 18.77 11.66
C PRO A 148 12.62 19.48 13.01
N ALA A 149 12.09 18.77 14.03
CA ALA A 149 11.69 19.32 15.32
C ALA A 149 12.88 19.53 16.28
#